data_AF-K1TID8-F1
#
_entry.id   AF-K1TID8-F1
#
_cell.length_a   1.000
_cell.length_b   1.000
_cell.length_c   1.000
_cell.angle_alpha   90.00
_cell.angle_beta   90.00
_cell.angle_gamma   90.00
#
_symmetry.space_group_name_H-M   'P 1'
#
loop_
_entity.id
_entity.type
_entity.pdbx_description
1 polymer ?
#
loop_
_entity_poly.entity_id
_entity_poly.type
_entity_poly.pdbx_seq_one_letter_code
_entity_poly.pdbx_strand_id
1 'polypeptide(L)'
;RKAKALYLQSREYQQAVRTQLIASVANLYYTLLMLDSQYEVTKETAAKWEESVRTMREMKAAGMTNEAGVAQYEGSYYGIVASLNDIEYSIRETENSLCSVLGEVPHEIVRGRLDEQQLPDNLAVGVPVQMLSNRPDIRQAEYSLMQSFYATNAARSALYPSITLSGSAGWTNNAGVITNPGKLLLSAAGSLLQPIFNANANRANLKIAKAHR
;
A
#
# COMPACT_ATOMS: atom_id res chain seq x y z
N ARG A 1 -13.18 16.13 -18.31
CA ARG A 1 -13.44 14.66 -18.23
C ARG A 1 -12.18 13.90 -17.79
N LYS A 2 -11.04 14.00 -18.49
CA LYS A 2 -9.75 13.45 -18.03
C LYS A 2 -9.36 13.86 -16.60
N ALA A 3 -9.44 15.15 -16.27
CA ALA A 3 -9.18 15.65 -14.92
C ALA A 3 -10.11 15.07 -13.83
N LYS A 4 -11.39 14.81 -14.18
CA LYS A 4 -12.35 14.17 -13.28
C LYS A 4 -11.98 12.70 -13.01
N ALA A 5 -11.57 11.97 -14.05
CA ALA A 5 -11.11 10.58 -13.91
C ALA A 5 -9.84 10.49 -13.05
N LEU A 6 -8.88 11.39 -13.25
CA LEU A 6 -7.67 11.50 -12.42
C LEU A 6 -8.00 11.78 -10.94
N TYR A 7 -8.94 12.70 -10.69
CA TYR A 7 -9.38 13.00 -9.32
C TYR A 7 -10.03 11.77 -8.65
N LEU A 8 -10.90 11.05 -9.36
CA LEU A 8 -11.54 9.84 -8.84
C LEU A 8 -10.52 8.71 -8.61
N GLN A 9 -9.57 8.53 -9.53
CA GLN A 9 -8.46 7.59 -9.36
C GLN A 9 -7.65 7.87 -8.09
N SER A 10 -7.31 9.14 -7.85
CA SER A 10 -6.56 9.55 -6.66
C SER A 10 -7.33 9.25 -5.37
N ARG A 11 -8.66 9.43 -5.37
CA ARG A 11 -9.50 9.07 -4.22
C ARG A 11 -9.55 7.56 -3.96
N GLU A 12 -9.70 6.74 -4.99
CA GLU A 12 -9.68 5.28 -4.82
C GLU A 12 -8.30 4.78 -4.38
N TYR A 13 -7.23 5.38 -4.91
CA TYR A 13 -5.86 5.07 -4.46
C TYR A 13 -5.66 5.39 -2.98
N GLN A 14 -6.15 6.54 -2.50
CA GLN A 14 -6.12 6.88 -1.08
C GLN A 14 -6.87 5.84 -0.24
N GLN A 15 -8.04 5.40 -0.70
CA GLN A 15 -8.81 4.37 -0.01
C GLN A 15 -8.06 3.02 0.01
N ALA A 16 -7.41 2.64 -1.10
CA ALA A 16 -6.60 1.43 -1.20
C ALA A 16 -5.47 1.42 -0.15
N VAL A 17 -4.71 2.52 -0.11
CA VAL A 17 -3.60 2.70 0.84
C VAL A 17 -4.11 2.67 2.28
N ARG A 18 -5.24 3.32 2.57
CA ARG A 18 -5.85 3.30 3.90
C ARG A 18 -6.25 1.89 4.33
N THR A 19 -6.92 1.13 3.46
CA THR A 19 -7.31 -0.26 3.76
C THR A 19 -6.09 -1.13 3.99
N GLN A 20 -5.06 -0.99 3.15
CA GLN A 20 -3.82 -1.73 3.29
C GLN A 20 -3.12 -1.39 4.62
N LEU A 21 -3.08 -0.11 4.99
CA LEU A 21 -2.49 0.35 6.24
C LEU A 21 -3.20 -0.26 7.45
N ILE A 22 -4.54 -0.22 7.47
CA ILE A 22 -5.35 -0.81 8.56
C ILE A 22 -5.10 -2.31 8.65
N ALA A 23 -5.07 -3.03 7.52
CA ALA A 23 -4.81 -4.47 7.49
C ALA A 23 -3.39 -4.80 7.98
N SER A 24 -2.39 -4.01 7.56
CA SER A 24 -1.00 -4.17 8.01
C SER A 24 -0.86 -3.94 9.52
N VAL A 25 -1.48 -2.88 10.06
CA VAL A 25 -1.50 -2.60 11.51
C VAL A 25 -2.17 -3.74 12.28
N ALA A 26 -3.33 -4.21 11.82
CA ALA A 26 -4.04 -5.31 12.46
C ALA A 26 -3.20 -6.60 12.48
N ASN A 27 -2.60 -6.97 11.34
CA ASN A 27 -1.74 -8.15 11.25
C ASN A 27 -0.55 -8.06 12.20
N LEU A 28 0.18 -6.93 12.20
CA LEU A 28 1.33 -6.73 13.09
C LEU A 28 0.91 -6.83 14.56
N TYR A 29 -0.21 -6.22 14.94
CA TYR A 29 -0.73 -6.28 16.31
C TYR A 29 -1.08 -7.72 16.73
N TYR A 30 -1.78 -8.49 15.88
CA TYR A 30 -2.10 -9.88 16.21
C TYR A 30 -0.87 -10.81 16.19
N THR A 31 0.10 -10.56 15.31
CA THR A 31 1.38 -11.26 15.32
C THR A 31 2.12 -11.02 16.63
N LEU A 32 2.07 -9.79 17.14
CA LEU A 32 2.70 -9.43 18.41
C LEU A 32 2.06 -10.15 19.60
N LEU A 33 0.72 -10.18 19.67
CA LEU A 33 -0.02 -10.96 20.67
C LEU A 33 0.29 -12.46 20.60
N MET A 34 0.45 -13.00 19.39
CA MET A 34 0.84 -14.40 19.17
C MET A 34 2.26 -14.67 19.68
N LEU A 35 3.22 -13.79 19.40
CA LEU A 35 4.60 -13.93 19.87
C LEU A 35 4.69 -13.84 21.39
N ASP A 36 3.94 -12.95 22.04
CA ASP A 36 3.89 -12.86 23.50
C ASP A 36 3.35 -14.17 24.11
N SER A 37 2.28 -14.73 23.54
CA SER A 37 1.73 -16.03 23.96
C SER A 37 2.74 -17.17 23.76
N GLN A 38 3.45 -17.17 22.63
CA GLN A 38 4.49 -18.15 22.33
C GLN A 38 5.66 -18.03 23.30
N TYR A 39 6.05 -16.81 23.67
CA TYR A 39 7.10 -16.56 24.66
C TYR A 39 6.73 -17.17 26.01
N GLU A 40 5.51 -16.91 26.52
CA GLU A 40 5.07 -17.44 27.81
C GLU A 40 5.03 -18.98 27.82
N VAL A 41 4.49 -19.61 26.78
CA VAL A 41 4.49 -21.08 26.67
C VAL A 41 5.92 -21.64 26.60
N THR A 42 6.81 -21.00 25.86
CA THR A 42 8.21 -21.45 25.74
C THR A 42 8.96 -21.26 27.06
N LYS A 43 8.64 -20.21 27.82
CA LYS A 43 9.23 -19.91 29.12
C LYS A 43 8.82 -20.94 30.17
N GLU A 44 7.53 -21.29 30.23
CA GLU A 44 7.05 -22.40 31.06
C GLU A 44 7.71 -23.72 30.66
N THR A 45 7.90 -23.94 29.35
CA THR A 45 8.58 -25.13 28.84
C THR A 45 10.04 -25.17 29.31
N ALA A 46 10.77 -24.06 29.22
CA ALA A 46 12.15 -23.97 29.70
C ALA A 46 12.27 -24.32 31.18
N ALA A 47 11.37 -23.80 32.03
CA ALA A 47 11.35 -24.10 33.46
C ALA A 47 11.14 -25.59 33.76
N LYS A 48 10.26 -26.28 33.01
CA LYS A 48 10.06 -27.74 33.14
C LYS A 48 11.29 -28.54 32.71
N TRP A 49 11.99 -28.08 31.68
CA TRP A 49 13.23 -28.72 31.22
C TRP A 49 14.39 -28.49 32.19
N GLU A 50 14.45 -27.33 32.84
CA GLU A 50 15.42 -27.07 33.91
C GLU A 50 15.25 -28.05 35.08
N GLU A 51 14.02 -28.29 35.51
CA GLU A 51 13.70 -29.30 36.53
C GLU A 51 14.06 -30.72 36.08
N SER A 52 13.84 -31.03 34.81
CA SER A 52 14.22 -32.32 34.22
C SER A 52 15.74 -32.52 34.24
N VAL A 53 16.51 -31.49 33.90
CA VAL A 53 17.98 -31.48 34.00
C VAL A 53 18.42 -31.69 35.46
N ARG A 54 17.81 -30.99 36.41
CA ARG A 54 18.10 -31.16 37.85
C ARG A 54 17.88 -32.62 38.28
N THR A 55 16.75 -33.20 37.90
CA THR A 55 16.41 -34.59 38.20
C THR A 55 17.43 -35.56 37.62
N MET A 56 17.85 -35.36 36.37
CA MET A 56 18.88 -36.19 35.73
C MET A 56 20.24 -36.10 36.42
N ARG A 57 20.63 -34.91 36.89
CA ARG A 57 21.87 -34.73 37.68
C ARG A 57 21.80 -35.48 39.01
N GLU A 58 20.66 -35.46 39.70
CA GLU A 58 20.45 -36.22 40.93
C GLU A 58 20.48 -37.74 40.68
N MET A 59 19.81 -38.21 39.62
CA MET A 59 19.87 -39.62 39.21
C MET A 59 21.30 -40.07 38.88
N LYS A 60 22.11 -39.18 38.27
CA LYS A 60 23.52 -39.47 38.00
C LYS A 60 24.30 -39.60 39.31
N ALA A 61 24.08 -38.70 40.26
CA ALA A 61 24.71 -38.76 41.59
C ALA A 61 24.32 -40.04 42.36
N ALA A 62 23.10 -40.54 42.15
CA ALA A 62 22.62 -41.82 42.67
C ALA A 62 23.10 -43.05 41.87
N GLY A 63 23.86 -42.87 40.78
CA GLY A 63 24.36 -43.95 39.93
C GLY A 63 23.33 -44.58 38.99
N MET A 64 22.14 -43.97 38.84
CA MET A 64 21.04 -44.47 38.00
C MET A 64 21.14 -44.06 36.52
N THR A 65 21.99 -43.07 36.20
CA THR A 65 22.25 -42.62 34.82
C THR A 65 23.71 -42.20 34.64
N ASN A 66 24.10 -41.84 33.42
CA ASN A 66 25.45 -41.43 33.06
C ASN A 66 25.52 -39.95 32.60
N GLU A 67 26.73 -39.46 32.37
CA GLU A 67 26.95 -38.07 31.93
C GLU A 67 26.34 -37.76 30.57
N ALA A 68 26.35 -38.72 29.64
CA ALA A 68 25.74 -38.53 28.32
C ALA A 68 24.22 -38.28 28.42
N GLY A 69 23.54 -38.97 29.34
CA GLY A 69 22.12 -38.75 29.63
C GLY A 69 21.85 -37.35 30.19
N VAL A 70 22.68 -36.86 31.11
CA VAL A 70 22.57 -35.48 31.63
C VAL A 70 22.81 -34.45 30.52
N ALA A 71 23.89 -34.61 29.75
CA ALA A 71 24.26 -33.71 28.67
C ALA A 71 23.19 -33.63 27.57
N GLN A 72 22.48 -34.72 27.28
CA GLN A 72 21.37 -34.72 26.32
C GLN A 72 20.22 -33.81 26.79
N TYR A 73 19.85 -33.88 28.07
CA TYR A 73 18.79 -33.03 28.63
C TYR A 73 19.23 -31.57 28.72
N GLU A 74 20.49 -31.32 29.08
CA GLU A 74 21.07 -29.97 29.08
C GLU A 74 21.05 -29.36 27.67
N GLY A 75 21.42 -30.15 26.65
CA GLY A 75 21.34 -29.73 25.25
C GLY A 75 19.92 -29.31 24.83
N SER A 76 18.90 -30.10 25.19
CA SER A 76 17.50 -29.76 24.95
C SER A 76 17.07 -28.48 25.68
N TYR A 77 17.46 -28.34 26.96
CA TYR A 77 17.17 -27.14 27.75
C TYR A 77 17.77 -25.88 27.11
N TYR A 78 19.06 -25.90 26.76
CA TYR A 78 19.70 -24.75 26.12
C TYR A 78 19.14 -24.46 24.72
N GLY A 79 18.68 -25.48 23.99
CA GLY A 79 17.95 -25.27 22.74
C GLY A 79 16.64 -24.49 22.94
N ILE A 80 15.90 -24.77 24.01
CA ILE A 80 14.67 -24.03 24.35
C ILE A 80 14.99 -22.60 24.80
N VAL A 81 16.05 -22.41 25.59
CA VAL A 81 16.51 -21.07 26.00
C VAL A 81 16.96 -20.23 24.79
N ALA A 82 17.59 -20.83 23.80
CA ALA A 82 17.91 -20.15 22.55
C ALA A 82 16.63 -19.68 21.84
N SER A 83 15.63 -20.55 21.70
CA SER A 83 14.33 -20.19 21.10
C SER A 83 13.63 -19.05 21.84
N LEU A 84 13.76 -18.95 23.18
CA LEU A 84 13.22 -17.81 23.94
C LEU A 84 13.83 -16.48 23.49
N ASN A 85 15.13 -16.45 23.28
CA ASN A 85 15.81 -15.24 22.81
C ASN A 85 15.37 -14.88 21.39
N ASP A 86 15.24 -15.88 20.51
CA ASP A 86 14.77 -15.68 19.13
C ASP A 86 13.34 -15.08 19.10
N ILE A 87 12.46 -15.55 20.00
CA ILE A 87 11.10 -14.99 20.14
C ILE A 87 11.18 -13.54 20.66
N GLU A 88 12.02 -13.23 21.65
CA GLU A 88 12.19 -11.87 22.17
C GLU A 88 12.70 -10.90 21.08
N TYR A 89 13.63 -11.34 20.24
CA TYR A 89 14.06 -10.58 19.07
C TYR A 89 12.90 -10.34 18.09
N SER A 90 12.11 -11.38 17.81
CA SER A 90 10.96 -11.30 16.90
C SER A 90 9.88 -10.33 17.42
N ILE A 91 9.67 -10.29 18.75
CA ILE A 91 8.77 -9.33 19.41
C ILE A 91 9.26 -7.90 19.12
N ARG A 92 10.53 -7.60 19.39
CA ARG A 92 11.09 -6.26 19.15
C ARG A 92 11.09 -5.86 17.68
N GLU A 93 11.34 -6.78 16.76
CA GLU A 93 11.26 -6.51 15.32
C GLU A 93 9.83 -6.16 14.89
N THR A 94 8.85 -6.89 15.43
CA THR A 94 7.44 -6.65 15.16
C THR A 94 6.97 -5.30 15.74
N GLU A 95 7.42 -4.94 16.95
CA GLU A 95 7.19 -3.61 17.54
C GLU A 95 7.76 -2.49 16.69
N ASN A 96 9.02 -2.62 16.26
CA ASN A 96 9.67 -1.63 15.42
C ASN A 96 8.96 -1.46 14.07
N SER A 97 8.50 -2.58 13.49
CA SER A 97 7.71 -2.57 12.26
C SER A 97 6.37 -1.85 12.47
N LEU A 98 5.71 -2.06 13.60
CA LEU A 98 4.45 -1.40 13.94
C LEU A 98 4.65 0.10 14.20
N CYS A 99 5.65 0.50 14.98
CA CYS A 99 6.02 1.90 15.17
C CYS A 99 6.34 2.58 13.81
N SER A 100 7.08 1.92 12.93
CA SER A 100 7.39 2.44 11.59
C SER A 100 6.13 2.67 10.75
N VAL A 101 5.14 1.78 10.85
CA VAL A 101 3.86 1.92 10.13
C VAL A 101 2.99 3.04 10.73
N LEU A 102 3.09 3.26 12.04
CA LEU A 102 2.40 4.34 12.76
C LEU A 102 3.10 5.70 12.61
N GLY A 103 4.35 5.72 12.16
CA GLY A 103 5.18 6.93 12.08
C GLY A 103 5.72 7.37 13.44
N GLU A 104 5.86 6.44 14.38
CA GLU A 104 6.34 6.65 15.74
C GLU A 104 7.81 6.20 15.86
N VAL A 105 8.51 6.73 16.86
CA VAL A 105 9.85 6.24 17.21
C VAL A 105 9.75 4.84 17.81
N PRO A 106 10.76 3.97 17.66
CA PRO A 106 10.77 2.66 18.30
C PRO A 106 10.50 2.73 19.81
N HIS A 107 9.44 2.06 20.26
CA HIS A 107 9.11 1.90 21.67
C HIS A 107 8.31 0.61 21.89
N GLU A 108 8.22 0.19 23.15
CA GLU A 108 7.37 -0.93 23.55
C GLU A 108 5.89 -0.56 23.36
N ILE A 109 5.10 -1.50 22.81
CA ILE A 109 3.69 -1.25 22.49
C ILE A 109 2.81 -1.92 23.55
N VAL A 110 2.12 -1.13 24.36
CA VAL A 110 1.19 -1.65 25.37
C VAL A 110 0.03 -2.38 24.69
N ARG A 111 -0.23 -3.62 25.12
CA ARG A 111 -1.19 -4.53 24.49
C ARG A 111 -1.84 -5.48 25.49
N GLY A 112 -2.97 -6.05 25.10
CA GLY A 112 -3.69 -7.08 25.87
C GLY A 112 -3.12 -8.48 25.62
N ARG A 113 -3.89 -9.52 25.92
CA ARG A 113 -3.49 -10.90 25.60
C ARG A 113 -4.25 -11.46 24.39
N LEU A 114 -3.68 -12.48 23.76
CA LEU A 114 -4.30 -13.14 22.61
C LEU A 114 -5.62 -13.86 22.98
N ASP A 115 -5.66 -14.50 24.14
CA ASP A 115 -6.81 -15.24 24.67
C ASP A 115 -8.01 -14.34 25.02
N GLU A 116 -7.79 -13.03 25.15
CA GLU A 116 -8.82 -12.03 25.41
C GLU A 116 -9.46 -11.49 24.11
N GLN A 117 -8.90 -11.81 22.94
CA GLN A 117 -9.39 -11.29 21.67
C GLN A 117 -10.62 -12.06 21.17
N GLN A 118 -11.73 -11.36 20.98
CA GLN A 118 -12.94 -11.92 20.38
C GLN A 118 -12.97 -11.63 18.87
N LEU A 119 -12.80 -12.66 18.07
CA LEU A 119 -13.00 -12.57 16.63
C LEU A 119 -14.48 -12.82 16.28
N PRO A 120 -15.04 -12.18 15.25
CA PRO A 120 -16.41 -12.45 14.84
C PRO A 120 -16.54 -13.88 14.29
N ASP A 121 -17.45 -14.68 14.86
CA ASP A 121 -17.73 -16.04 14.39
C ASP A 121 -18.27 -16.09 12.96
N ASN A 122 -18.95 -15.02 12.54
CA ASN A 122 -19.53 -14.87 11.21
C ASN A 122 -18.94 -13.64 10.51
N LEU A 123 -17.91 -13.88 9.70
CA LEU A 123 -17.52 -12.93 8.66
C LEU A 123 -18.60 -12.94 7.59
N ALA A 124 -19.39 -11.86 7.50
CA ALA A 124 -20.32 -11.64 6.40
C ALA A 124 -19.56 -11.33 5.10
N VAL A 125 -18.89 -12.34 4.55
CA VAL A 125 -18.35 -12.31 3.19
C VAL A 125 -19.55 -12.37 2.24
N GLY A 126 -19.98 -11.20 1.75
CA GLY A 126 -21.03 -11.08 0.74
C GLY A 126 -20.67 -11.79 -0.59
N VAL A 127 -21.43 -11.52 -1.65
CA VAL A 127 -21.23 -12.20 -2.95
C VAL A 127 -19.87 -11.80 -3.58
N PRO A 128 -19.01 -12.76 -3.96
CA PRO A 128 -17.65 -12.48 -4.46
C PRO A 128 -17.57 -11.49 -5.64
N VAL A 129 -18.57 -11.47 -6.53
CA VAL A 129 -18.60 -10.56 -7.69
C VAL A 129 -18.84 -9.09 -7.27
N GLN A 130 -19.65 -8.84 -6.24
CA GLN A 130 -19.87 -7.48 -5.74
C GLN A 130 -18.68 -6.97 -4.90
N MET A 131 -17.80 -7.85 -4.43
CA MET A 131 -16.54 -7.46 -3.78
C MET A 131 -15.56 -6.83 -4.78
N LEU A 132 -15.54 -7.28 -6.04
CA LEU A 132 -14.67 -6.72 -7.08
C LEU A 132 -15.00 -5.24 -7.35
N SER A 133 -16.26 -4.87 -7.29
CA SER A 133 -16.66 -3.47 -7.44
C SER A 133 -16.40 -2.63 -6.19
N ASN A 134 -16.15 -3.25 -5.03
CA ASN A 134 -15.75 -2.56 -3.80
C ASN A 134 -14.24 -2.46 -3.63
N ARG A 135 -13.46 -3.13 -4.49
CA ARG A 135 -12.01 -3.18 -4.47
C ARG A 135 -11.40 -1.90 -5.04
N PRO A 136 -10.72 -1.07 -4.21
CA PRO A 136 -10.19 0.22 -4.65
C PRO A 136 -9.09 0.09 -5.72
N ASP A 137 -8.34 -1.01 -5.71
CA ASP A 137 -7.33 -1.37 -6.71
C ASP A 137 -7.95 -1.61 -8.11
N ILE A 138 -9.10 -2.29 -8.16
CA ILE A 138 -9.84 -2.51 -9.41
C ILE A 138 -10.42 -1.20 -9.93
N ARG A 139 -11.02 -0.38 -9.06
CA ARG A 139 -11.52 0.94 -9.45
C ARG A 139 -10.40 1.87 -9.92
N GLN A 140 -9.22 1.81 -9.30
CA GLN A 140 -8.05 2.55 -9.76
C GLN A 140 -7.67 2.16 -11.21
N ALA A 141 -7.69 0.86 -11.52
CA ALA A 141 -7.42 0.34 -12.86
C ALA A 141 -8.49 0.79 -13.87
N GLU A 142 -9.78 0.77 -13.49
CA GLU A 142 -10.87 1.29 -14.32
C GLU A 142 -10.70 2.78 -14.62
N TYR A 143 -10.39 3.61 -13.62
CA TYR A 143 -10.16 5.04 -13.84
C TYR A 143 -8.89 5.31 -14.67
N SER A 144 -7.85 4.47 -14.53
CA SER A 144 -6.66 4.51 -15.40
C SER A 144 -7.04 4.26 -16.86
N LEU A 145 -7.85 3.24 -17.12
CA LEU A 145 -8.37 2.94 -18.46
C LEU A 145 -9.24 4.09 -19.00
N MET A 146 -10.12 4.67 -18.18
CA MET A 146 -10.90 5.85 -18.56
C MET A 146 -10.00 7.05 -18.92
N GLN A 147 -8.92 7.28 -18.17
CA GLN A 147 -7.95 8.33 -18.46
C GLN A 147 -7.29 8.11 -19.83
N SER A 148 -6.80 6.91 -20.12
CA SER A 148 -6.20 6.56 -21.41
C SER A 148 -7.19 6.70 -22.56
N PHE A 149 -8.45 6.33 -22.35
CA PHE A 149 -9.54 6.54 -23.31
C PHE A 149 -9.80 8.03 -23.59
N TYR A 150 -9.85 8.88 -22.56
CA TYR A 150 -10.02 10.32 -22.77
C TYR A 150 -8.77 10.97 -23.38
N ALA A 151 -7.57 10.47 -23.09
CA ALA A 151 -6.32 10.94 -23.68
C ALA A 151 -6.25 10.61 -25.17
N THR A 152 -6.64 9.40 -25.58
CA THR A 152 -6.74 9.04 -27.01
C THR A 152 -7.77 9.88 -27.75
N ASN A 153 -8.93 10.14 -27.14
CA ASN A 153 -9.93 11.01 -27.76
C ASN A 153 -9.44 12.46 -27.89
N ALA A 154 -8.74 13.00 -26.88
CA ALA A 154 -8.14 14.33 -26.98
C ALA A 154 -7.07 14.40 -28.08
N ALA A 155 -6.20 13.38 -28.19
CA ALA A 155 -5.22 13.27 -29.27
C ALA A 155 -5.89 13.15 -30.66
N ARG A 156 -7.07 12.52 -30.74
CA ARG A 156 -7.87 12.46 -31.96
C ARG A 156 -8.51 13.80 -32.30
N SER A 157 -9.01 14.54 -31.32
CA SER A 157 -9.57 15.89 -31.50
C SER A 157 -8.53 16.88 -32.02
N ALA A 158 -7.24 16.71 -31.69
CA ALA A 158 -6.15 17.54 -32.21
C ALA A 158 -5.91 17.40 -33.73
N LEU A 159 -6.53 16.41 -34.38
CA LEU A 159 -6.54 16.29 -35.85
C LEU A 159 -7.60 17.19 -36.51
N TYR A 160 -8.50 17.78 -35.74
CA TYR A 160 -9.56 18.64 -36.24
C TYR A 160 -9.26 20.12 -35.96
N PRO A 161 -9.78 21.05 -36.79
CA PRO A 161 -9.70 22.48 -36.54
C PRO A 161 -10.27 22.83 -35.16
N SER A 162 -9.62 23.76 -34.45
CA SER A 162 -10.13 24.28 -33.18
C SER A 162 -10.56 25.73 -33.33
N ILE A 163 -11.69 26.08 -32.74
CA ILE A 163 -12.17 27.47 -32.66
C ILE A 163 -11.86 27.97 -31.26
N THR A 164 -10.93 28.91 -31.15
CA THR A 164 -10.59 29.55 -29.88
C THR A 164 -11.16 30.97 -29.87
N LEU A 165 -12.16 31.22 -29.03
CA LEU A 165 -12.71 32.56 -28.84
C LEU A 165 -11.80 33.32 -27.88
N SER A 166 -11.05 34.29 -28.41
CA SER A 166 -10.21 35.18 -27.61
C SER A 166 -10.83 36.58 -27.57
N GLY A 167 -10.88 37.19 -26.38
CA GLY A 167 -11.33 38.56 -26.18
C GLY A 167 -10.31 39.29 -25.30
N SER A 168 -9.82 40.43 -25.75
CA SER A 168 -8.99 41.33 -24.95
C SER A 168 -9.69 42.67 -24.80
N ALA A 169 -9.74 43.18 -23.57
CA ALA A 169 -10.22 44.53 -23.26
C ALA A 169 -9.04 45.31 -22.67
N GLY A 170 -8.62 46.38 -23.34
CA GLY A 170 -7.52 47.23 -22.90
C GLY A 170 -7.72 48.67 -23.40
N TRP A 171 -7.46 49.64 -22.54
CA TRP A 171 -7.59 51.07 -22.85
C TRP A 171 -6.18 51.64 -23.06
N THR A 172 -5.92 52.21 -24.24
CA THR A 172 -4.66 52.92 -24.55
C THR A 172 -4.96 54.36 -24.94
N ASN A 173 -4.15 55.30 -24.45
CA ASN A 173 -4.38 56.74 -24.61
C ASN A 173 -3.73 57.32 -25.88
N ASN A 174 -3.20 56.47 -26.76
CA ASN A 174 -2.66 56.88 -28.05
C ASN A 174 -3.19 55.93 -29.13
N ALA A 175 -4.10 56.46 -29.96
CA ALA A 175 -4.73 55.81 -31.11
C ALA A 175 -5.47 54.48 -30.84
N GLY A 176 -6.77 54.58 -30.57
CA GLY A 176 -7.79 53.59 -30.94
C GLY A 176 -7.69 52.23 -30.27
N VAL A 177 -8.71 51.86 -29.50
CA VAL A 177 -8.98 50.45 -29.19
C VAL A 177 -9.35 49.76 -30.51
N ILE A 178 -8.34 49.27 -31.22
CA ILE A 178 -8.53 48.45 -32.42
C ILE A 178 -8.60 47.00 -31.93
N THR A 179 -9.78 46.54 -31.54
CA THR A 179 -10.14 45.13 -31.74
C THR A 179 -10.15 44.90 -33.25
N ASN A 180 -8.97 44.73 -33.85
CA ASN A 180 -8.83 44.63 -35.30
C ASN A 180 -9.55 43.36 -35.72
N PRO A 181 -10.69 43.43 -36.44
CA PRO A 181 -11.37 42.23 -36.90
C PRO A 181 -10.43 41.37 -37.75
N GLY A 182 -9.43 41.97 -38.41
CA GLY A 182 -8.35 41.26 -39.11
C GLY A 182 -7.44 40.44 -38.19
N LYS A 183 -7.11 40.90 -36.96
CA LYS A 183 -6.32 40.09 -36.00
C LYS A 183 -7.13 38.91 -35.47
N LEU A 184 -8.41 39.10 -35.21
CA LEU A 184 -9.33 38.01 -34.84
C LEU A 184 -9.48 36.99 -35.97
N LEU A 185 -9.68 37.46 -37.21
CA LEU A 185 -9.74 36.61 -38.40
C LEU A 185 -8.42 35.88 -38.68
N LEU A 186 -7.26 36.54 -38.53
CA LEU A 186 -5.94 35.90 -38.69
C LEU A 186 -5.69 34.83 -37.61
N SER A 187 -6.12 35.06 -36.36
CA SER A 187 -6.02 34.06 -35.29
C SER A 187 -6.94 32.85 -35.51
N ALA A 188 -8.16 33.08 -36.00
CA ALA A 188 -9.11 32.03 -36.36
C ALA A 188 -8.64 31.24 -37.60
N ALA A 189 -8.13 31.92 -38.64
CA ALA A 189 -7.55 31.26 -39.81
C ALA A 189 -6.31 30.43 -39.44
N GLY A 190 -5.46 30.94 -38.54
CA GLY A 190 -4.33 30.19 -37.98
C GLY A 190 -4.75 28.92 -37.24
N SER A 191 -5.76 28.99 -36.37
CA SER A 191 -6.25 27.83 -35.61
C SER A 191 -6.99 26.79 -36.47
N LEU A 192 -7.58 27.22 -37.59
CA LEU A 192 -8.20 26.32 -38.57
C LEU A 192 -7.17 25.58 -39.43
N LEU A 193 -6.05 26.23 -39.77
CA LEU A 193 -5.00 25.65 -40.64
C LEU A 193 -3.92 24.89 -39.85
N GLN A 194 -3.79 25.11 -38.54
CA GLN A 194 -2.81 24.45 -37.68
C GLN A 194 -2.77 22.90 -37.79
N PRO A 195 -3.90 22.16 -37.89
CA PRO A 195 -3.87 20.71 -38.03
C PRO A 195 -3.29 20.23 -39.37
N ILE A 196 -3.29 21.06 -40.41
CA ILE A 196 -2.76 20.74 -41.74
C ILE A 196 -1.23 20.72 -41.71
N PHE A 197 -0.61 21.74 -41.11
CA PHE A 197 0.85 21.86 -41.03
C PHE A 197 1.47 20.91 -39.98
N ASN A 198 0.76 20.62 -38.88
CA ASN A 198 1.23 19.73 -37.81
C ASN A 198 0.66 18.30 -37.88
N ALA A 199 0.10 17.90 -39.04
CA ALA A 199 -0.59 16.62 -39.20
C ALA A 199 0.25 15.40 -38.80
N ASN A 200 1.55 15.40 -39.15
CA ASN A 200 2.45 14.29 -38.83
C ASN A 200 2.74 14.17 -37.33
N ALA A 201 2.97 15.29 -36.65
CA ALA A 201 3.15 15.33 -35.20
C ALA A 201 1.87 14.89 -34.47
N ASN A 202 0.70 15.37 -34.91
CA ASN A 202 -0.59 14.98 -34.33
C ASN A 202 -0.92 13.49 -34.55
N ARG A 203 -0.57 12.93 -35.73
CA ARG A 203 -0.70 11.49 -36.02
C ARG A 203 0.24 10.65 -35.15
N ALA A 204 1.48 11.10 -34.93
CA ALA A 204 2.43 10.44 -34.04
C ALA A 204 1.92 10.44 -32.58
N ASN A 205 1.44 11.58 -32.10
CA ASN A 205 0.84 11.71 -30.76
C ASN A 205 -0.40 10.80 -30.59
N LEU A 206 -1.24 10.68 -31.62
CA LEU A 206 -2.36 9.74 -31.60
C LEU A 206 -1.90 8.27 -31.58
N LYS A 207 -0.84 7.92 -32.33
CA LYS A 207 -0.27 6.56 -32.34
C LYS A 207 0.28 6.19 -30.96
N ILE A 208 1.00 7.11 -30.33
CA ILE A 208 1.51 6.97 -28.95
C ILE A 208 0.35 6.82 -27.96
N ALA A 209 -0.64 7.71 -28.02
CA ALA A 209 -1.81 7.63 -27.13
C ALA A 209 -2.58 6.30 -27.28
N LYS A 210 -2.71 5.78 -28.51
CA LYS A 210 -3.34 4.47 -28.76
C LYS A 210 -2.55 3.29 -28.21
N ALA A 211 -1.22 3.39 -28.15
CA ALA A 211 -0.37 2.36 -27.55
C ALA A 211 -0.46 2.33 -26.02
N HIS A 212 -0.82 3.45 -25.39
CA HIS A 212 -1.05 3.57 -23.94
C HIS A 212 -2.50 3.30 -23.51
N ARG A 213 -3.37 2.90 -24.44
CA ARG A 213 -4.76 2.53 -24.18
C ARG A 213 -4.86 1.05 -23.87
#